data_AF-A0A512UK09-F1
#
_entry.id   AF-A0A512UK09-F1
#
_cell.length_a   1.000
_cell.length_b   1.000
_cell.length_c   1.000
_cell.angle_alpha   90.00
_cell.angle_beta   90.00
_cell.angle_gamma   90.00
#
_symmetry.space_group_name_H-M   'P 1'
#
loop_
_entity.id
_entity.type
_entity.pdbx_description
1 polymer ?
#
loop_
_entity_poly.entity_id
_entity_poly.type
_entity_poly.pdbx_seq_one_letter_code
_entity_poly.pdbx_strand_id
1 'polypeptide(L)'
;MRSTVRYTVLKLVTVSKDVHKREVAEQALKNVGFEVEYEKDLADTDDEIPWYYPLAGDWKHVQTLSDYYTIFRTSKIGRKVTTELVGLLEKVGFAPKGSKQVTGALEDAAVNLVAGGKQKLFTPMMLYIARKPLDAKK
;
A
#
# COMPACT_ATOMS: atom_id res chain seq x y z
N MET A 1 -47.31 3.44 -13.62
CA MET A 1 -46.57 4.61 -13.10
C MET A 1 -45.13 4.16 -12.81
N ARG A 2 -44.24 4.27 -13.81
CA ARG A 2 -42.83 3.86 -13.69
C ARG A 2 -42.04 5.00 -13.06
N SER A 3 -41.65 4.87 -11.80
CA SER A 3 -40.78 5.81 -11.11
C SER A 3 -39.35 5.66 -11.61
N THR A 4 -38.93 6.61 -12.42
CA THR A 4 -37.54 6.77 -12.88
C THR A 4 -36.63 7.05 -11.69
N VAL A 5 -35.82 6.07 -11.30
CA VAL A 5 -34.75 6.21 -10.31
C VAL A 5 -33.66 7.09 -10.92
N ARG A 6 -33.55 8.34 -10.47
CA ARG A 6 -32.43 9.22 -10.81
C ARG A 6 -31.25 8.85 -9.91
N TYR A 7 -30.18 8.32 -10.51
CA TYR A 7 -28.90 8.12 -9.83
C TYR A 7 -28.20 9.48 -9.73
N THR A 8 -28.17 10.07 -8.53
CA THR A 8 -27.31 11.22 -8.25
C THR A 8 -25.88 10.72 -8.16
N VAL A 9 -25.10 11.00 -9.20
CA VAL A 9 -23.65 10.76 -9.22
C VAL A 9 -23.00 11.79 -8.30
N LEU A 10 -22.63 11.40 -7.08
CA LEU A 10 -21.76 12.18 -6.22
C LEU A 10 -20.39 12.29 -6.89
N LYS A 11 -20.07 13.48 -7.38
CA LYS A 11 -18.78 13.84 -7.95
C LYS A 11 -17.76 14.03 -6.80
N LEU A 12 -17.25 12.92 -6.24
CA LEU A 12 -16.11 12.98 -5.34
C LEU A 12 -14.82 12.97 -6.18
N VAL A 13 -14.48 14.12 -6.75
CA VAL A 13 -13.19 14.31 -7.44
C VAL A 13 -12.33 15.23 -6.58
N THR A 14 -11.73 14.63 -5.57
CA THR A 14 -10.46 15.11 -4.99
C THR A 14 -9.58 13.88 -4.89
N VAL A 15 -8.84 13.62 -5.97
CA VAL A 15 -7.68 12.72 -5.88
C VAL A 15 -6.67 13.47 -5.02
N SER A 16 -6.61 13.12 -3.75
CA SER A 16 -5.57 13.63 -2.86
C SER A 16 -4.21 13.21 -3.42
N LYS A 17 -3.30 14.18 -3.60
CA LYS A 17 -1.92 13.94 -4.01
C LYS A 17 -1.01 13.44 -2.88
N ASP A 18 -1.46 13.52 -1.64
CA ASP A 18 -0.59 13.41 -0.46
C ASP A 18 -1.07 12.37 0.56
N VAL A 19 -0.12 11.87 1.36
CA VAL A 19 -0.36 11.06 2.56
C VAL A 19 -0.96 11.96 3.64
N HIS A 20 -2.12 11.58 4.15
CA HIS A 20 -2.83 12.34 5.19
C HIS A 20 -2.55 11.81 6.58
N LYS A 21 -2.67 12.71 7.55
CA LYS A 21 -2.71 12.31 8.97
C LYS A 21 -4.03 11.60 9.28
N ARG A 22 -3.99 10.73 10.28
CA ARG A 22 -5.13 9.94 10.77
C ARG A 22 -6.36 10.81 11.06
N GLU A 23 -6.18 11.99 11.62
CA GLU A 23 -7.26 12.90 12.01
C GLU A 23 -8.06 13.40 10.80
N VAL A 24 -7.42 13.52 9.63
CA VAL A 24 -8.09 13.95 8.39
C VAL A 24 -9.06 12.87 7.91
N ALA A 25 -8.64 11.60 7.99
CA ALA A 25 -9.48 10.47 7.62
C ALA A 25 -10.65 10.29 8.61
N GLU A 26 -10.40 10.44 9.91
CA GLU A 26 -11.43 10.42 10.94
C GLU A 26 -12.48 11.52 10.73
N GLN A 27 -12.02 12.75 10.46
CA GLN A 27 -12.93 13.87 10.19
C GLN A 27 -13.72 13.66 8.89
N ALA A 28 -13.10 13.08 7.85
CA ALA A 28 -13.81 12.75 6.62
C ALA A 28 -14.94 11.75 6.87
N LEU A 29 -14.71 10.70 7.67
CA LEU A 29 -15.73 9.73 8.07
C LEU A 29 -16.87 10.38 8.87
N LYS A 30 -16.56 11.29 9.79
CA LYS A 30 -17.59 12.05 10.53
C LYS A 30 -18.38 13.00 9.62
N ASN A 31 -17.71 13.69 8.68
CA ASN A 31 -18.34 14.64 7.76
C ASN A 31 -19.35 13.96 6.82
N VAL A 32 -19.07 12.72 6.40
CA VAL A 32 -20.02 11.93 5.59
C VAL A 32 -21.10 11.23 6.44
N GLY A 33 -21.11 11.48 7.75
CA GLY A 33 -22.14 11.01 8.68
C GLY A 33 -21.95 9.57 9.15
N PHE A 34 -20.74 9.02 9.09
CA PHE A 34 -20.45 7.72 9.71
C PHE A 34 -20.02 7.89 11.17
N GLU A 35 -20.42 6.94 12.00
CA GLU A 35 -19.97 6.81 13.38
C GLU A 35 -18.74 5.90 13.42
N VAL A 36 -17.58 6.43 13.80
CA VAL A 36 -16.35 5.63 13.93
C VAL A 36 -16.43 4.85 15.24
N GLU A 37 -16.51 3.53 15.17
CA GLU A 37 -16.60 2.64 16.33
C GLU A 37 -15.22 2.19 16.83
N TYR A 38 -14.30 2.02 15.89
CA TYR A 38 -12.95 1.55 16.19
C TYR A 38 -11.96 2.17 15.21
N GLU A 39 -10.84 2.62 15.77
CA GLU A 39 -9.68 3.02 15.00
C GLU A 39 -8.42 2.41 15.61
N LYS A 40 -7.55 1.84 14.78
CA LYS A 40 -6.25 1.35 15.24
C LYS A 40 -5.24 1.41 14.11
N ASP A 41 -4.07 1.95 14.42
CA ASP A 41 -2.89 1.75 13.60
C ASP A 41 -2.36 0.33 13.84
N LEU A 42 -2.45 -0.53 12.83
CA LEU A 42 -1.97 -1.90 12.91
C LEU A 42 -0.47 -2.02 12.67
N ALA A 43 0.19 -1.02 12.08
CA ALA A 43 1.63 -1.06 11.82
C ALA A 43 2.48 -0.52 12.98
N ASP A 44 1.87 0.19 13.94
CA ASP A 44 2.47 0.56 15.23
C ASP A 44 2.10 -0.42 16.35
N THR A 45 1.97 -1.71 16.01
CA THR A 45 1.87 -2.78 17.01
C THR A 45 3.27 -3.31 17.31
N ASP A 46 3.58 -3.63 18.57
CA ASP A 46 4.86 -4.22 19.02
C ASP A 46 4.97 -5.70 18.61
N ASP A 47 4.75 -5.97 17.32
CA ASP A 47 4.82 -7.32 16.75
C ASP A 47 6.29 -7.71 16.52
N GLU A 48 6.62 -8.98 16.79
CA GLU A 48 7.99 -9.52 16.61
C GLU A 48 8.49 -9.39 15.17
N ILE A 49 7.57 -9.34 14.19
CA ILE A 49 7.89 -9.23 12.77
C ILE A 49 7.34 -7.90 12.25
N PRO A 50 8.23 -6.94 11.92
CA PRO A 50 7.79 -5.68 11.34
C PRO A 50 7.07 -5.88 10.01
N TRP A 51 6.02 -5.10 9.75
CA TRP A 51 5.22 -5.19 8.52
C TRP A 51 6.05 -4.99 7.23
N TYR A 52 7.13 -4.21 7.29
CA TYR A 52 8.02 -3.95 6.15
C TYR A 52 9.02 -5.09 5.91
N TYR A 53 9.03 -6.13 6.74
CA TYR A 53 9.97 -7.24 6.67
C TYR A 53 10.05 -7.91 5.27
N PRO A 54 8.92 -8.24 4.59
CA PRO A 54 8.96 -8.85 3.26
C PRO A 54 9.56 -7.94 2.18
N LEU A 55 9.63 -6.63 2.44
CA LEU A 55 10.16 -5.62 1.52
C LEU A 55 11.61 -5.25 1.86
N ALA A 56 12.03 -5.43 3.11
CA ALA A 56 13.38 -5.10 3.56
C ALA A 56 14.42 -6.10 3.03
N GLY A 57 14.03 -7.36 2.79
CA GLY A 57 14.95 -8.42 2.36
C GLY A 57 15.98 -8.76 3.44
N ASP A 58 15.67 -8.48 4.70
CA ASP A 58 16.52 -8.79 5.84
C ASP A 58 16.38 -10.29 6.15
N TRP A 59 17.50 -10.99 6.36
CA TRP A 59 17.52 -12.44 6.64
C TRP A 59 17.08 -12.82 8.06
N LYS A 60 16.66 -11.84 8.86
CA LYS A 60 16.49 -11.97 10.32
C LYS A 60 15.19 -12.62 10.78
N HIS A 61 14.14 -12.72 9.94
CA HIS A 61 12.85 -13.31 10.33
C HIS A 61 12.42 -14.43 9.35
N VAL A 62 13.40 -15.18 8.81
CA VAL A 62 13.16 -16.30 7.88
C VAL A 62 12.56 -17.43 8.69
N GLN A 63 11.30 -17.79 8.44
CA GLN A 63 10.60 -18.83 9.21
C GLN A 63 10.58 -20.16 8.45
N THR A 64 10.52 -20.13 7.11
CA THR A 64 10.37 -21.32 6.25
C THR A 64 11.41 -21.36 5.12
N LEU A 65 11.73 -22.55 4.57
CA LEU A 65 12.60 -22.71 3.39
C LEU A 65 12.08 -21.95 2.14
N SER A 66 10.76 -21.78 2.01
CA SER A 66 10.13 -20.94 0.98
C SER A 66 10.44 -19.44 1.16
N ASP A 67 10.66 -19.00 2.40
CA ASP A 67 11.02 -17.60 2.69
C ASP A 67 12.44 -17.31 2.23
N TYR A 68 13.32 -18.32 2.19
CA TYR A 68 14.68 -18.18 1.69
C TYR A 68 14.70 -17.78 0.20
N TYR A 69 13.84 -18.38 -0.62
CA TYR A 69 13.68 -18.01 -2.03
C TYR A 69 13.06 -16.61 -2.18
N THR A 70 12.04 -16.31 -1.37
CA THR A 70 11.35 -15.02 -1.38
C THR A 70 12.29 -13.88 -0.98
N ILE A 71 13.11 -14.09 0.05
CA ILE A 71 14.09 -13.12 0.55
C ILE A 71 15.28 -13.02 -0.39
N PHE A 72 15.71 -14.10 -1.03
CA PHE A 72 16.73 -14.05 -2.08
C PHE A 72 16.26 -13.15 -3.24
N ARG A 73 15.00 -13.28 -3.69
CA ARG A 73 14.42 -12.42 -4.73
C ARG A 73 14.33 -10.95 -4.28
N THR A 74 13.95 -10.71 -3.03
CA THR A 74 13.85 -9.34 -2.47
C THR A 74 15.21 -8.75 -2.09
N SER A 75 16.26 -9.57 -1.98
CA SER A 75 17.61 -9.11 -1.64
C SER A 75 18.16 -8.12 -2.67
N LYS A 76 19.11 -7.28 -2.26
CA LYS A 76 19.76 -6.30 -3.16
C LYS A 76 20.36 -6.96 -4.41
N ILE A 77 20.89 -8.17 -4.27
CA ILE A 77 21.48 -8.92 -5.38
C ILE A 77 20.38 -9.50 -6.27
N GLY A 78 19.34 -10.10 -5.68
CA GLY A 78 18.19 -10.64 -6.42
C GLY A 78 17.50 -9.57 -7.26
N ARG A 79 17.21 -8.41 -6.66
CA ARG A 79 16.66 -7.22 -7.34
C ARG A 79 17.49 -6.81 -8.55
N LYS A 80 18.81 -6.64 -8.36
CA LYS A 80 19.73 -6.26 -9.43
C LYS A 80 19.73 -7.29 -10.57
N VAL A 81 19.76 -8.59 -10.25
CA VAL A 81 19.71 -9.67 -11.24
C VAL A 81 18.38 -9.63 -12.02
N THR A 82 17.25 -9.48 -11.33
CA THR A 82 15.94 -9.41 -11.99
C THR A 82 15.79 -8.17 -12.87
N THR A 83 16.29 -7.02 -12.44
CA THR A 83 16.23 -5.77 -13.21
C THR A 83 17.11 -5.83 -14.46
N GLU A 84 18.30 -6.44 -14.38
CA GLU A 84 19.13 -6.68 -15.57
C GLU A 84 18.51 -7.72 -16.50
N LEU A 85 17.88 -8.77 -15.96
CA LEU A 85 17.15 -9.76 -16.76
C LEU A 85 15.97 -9.13 -17.52
N VAL A 86 15.19 -8.26 -16.87
CA VAL A 86 14.11 -7.49 -17.53
C VAL A 86 14.69 -6.61 -18.63
N GLY A 87 15.84 -5.97 -18.41
CA GLY A 87 16.55 -5.21 -19.43
C GLY A 87 17.01 -6.04 -20.63
N LEU A 88 17.43 -7.29 -20.39
CA LEU A 88 17.79 -8.22 -21.45
C LEU A 88 16.56 -8.69 -22.23
N LEU A 89 15.45 -8.99 -21.54
CA LEU A 89 14.18 -9.34 -22.17
C LEU A 89 13.59 -8.19 -22.98
N GLU A 90 13.81 -6.95 -22.55
CA GLU A 90 13.44 -5.74 -23.30
C GLU A 90 14.26 -5.63 -24.60
N LYS A 91 15.57 -5.91 -24.54
CA LYS A 91 16.46 -5.93 -25.73
C LYS A 91 16.10 -7.02 -26.73
N VAL A 92 15.69 -8.20 -26.24
CA VAL A 92 15.26 -9.34 -27.07
C VAL A 92 13.82 -9.14 -27.61
N GLY A 93 13.11 -8.11 -27.14
CA GLY A 93 11.75 -7.77 -27.59
C GLY A 93 10.63 -8.56 -26.92
N PHE A 94 10.95 -9.31 -25.86
CA PHE A 94 9.95 -10.04 -25.07
C PHE A 94 9.27 -9.15 -24.02
N ALA A 95 10.01 -8.18 -23.45
CA ALA A 95 9.46 -7.18 -22.56
C ALA A 95 9.20 -5.84 -23.29
N PRO A 96 8.13 -5.11 -22.95
CA PRO A 96 7.87 -3.77 -23.50
C PRO A 96 9.03 -2.79 -23.28
N LYS A 97 9.18 -1.82 -24.19
CA LYS A 97 10.14 -0.72 -24.02
C LYS A 97 9.83 0.05 -22.73
N GLY A 98 10.86 0.33 -21.94
CA GLY A 98 10.75 1.00 -20.64
C GLY A 98 10.47 0.06 -19.47
N SER A 99 10.32 -1.25 -19.67
CA SER A 99 10.13 -2.21 -18.57
C SER A 99 11.25 -2.15 -17.54
N LYS A 100 12.53 -2.05 -17.97
CA LYS A 100 13.65 -1.91 -17.03
C LYS A 100 13.53 -0.63 -16.17
N GLN A 101 13.09 0.48 -16.77
CA GLN A 101 12.95 1.76 -16.07
C GLN A 101 11.83 1.69 -15.02
N VAL A 102 10.70 1.07 -15.36
CA VAL A 102 9.59 0.86 -14.42
C VAL A 102 10.03 -0.04 -13.26
N THR A 103 10.77 -1.12 -13.53
CA THR A 103 11.31 -1.98 -12.47
C THR A 103 12.24 -1.19 -11.54
N GLY A 104 13.15 -0.37 -12.07
CA GLY A 104 14.01 0.49 -11.26
C GLY A 104 13.22 1.46 -10.36
N ALA A 105 12.20 2.12 -10.92
CA ALA A 105 11.34 3.02 -10.15
C ALA A 105 10.59 2.31 -9.01
N LEU A 106 10.12 1.07 -9.25
CA LEU A 106 9.47 0.24 -8.21
C LEU A 106 10.46 -0.22 -7.14
N GLU A 107 11.71 -0.52 -7.50
CA GLU A 107 12.76 -0.88 -6.55
C GLU A 107 13.10 0.30 -5.64
N ASP A 108 13.28 1.50 -6.21
CA ASP A 108 13.53 2.73 -5.46
C ASP A 108 12.37 3.06 -4.52
N ALA A 109 11.13 2.92 -5.00
CA ALA A 109 9.93 3.09 -4.18
C ALA A 109 9.92 2.09 -3.01
N ALA A 110 10.26 0.82 -3.24
CA ALA A 110 10.29 -0.20 -2.19
C ALA A 110 11.37 0.10 -1.13
N VAL A 111 12.56 0.55 -1.52
CA VAL A 111 13.63 0.93 -0.57
C VAL A 111 13.21 2.12 0.29
N ASN A 112 12.67 3.16 -0.34
CA ASN A 112 12.20 4.35 0.37
C ASN A 112 11.00 4.04 1.27
N LEU A 113 10.12 3.13 0.87
CA LEU A 113 8.98 2.69 1.68
C LEU A 113 9.44 1.99 2.96
N VAL A 114 10.43 1.09 2.86
CA VAL A 114 11.02 0.42 4.04
C VAL A 114 11.73 1.44 4.93
N ALA A 115 12.45 2.41 4.36
CA ALA A 115 13.09 3.47 5.13
C ALA A 115 12.06 4.35 5.86
N GLY A 116 10.97 4.73 5.20
CA GLY A 116 9.86 5.46 5.79
C GLY A 116 9.18 4.70 6.92
N GLY A 117 8.99 3.38 6.76
CA GLY A 117 8.47 2.50 7.81
C GLY A 117 9.42 2.39 9.01
N LYS A 118 10.73 2.20 8.78
CA LYS A 118 11.76 2.16 9.85
C LYS A 118 11.85 3.47 10.62
N GLN A 119 11.62 4.60 9.97
CA GLN A 119 11.62 5.93 10.58
C GLN A 119 10.25 6.34 11.16
N LYS A 120 9.23 5.46 11.09
CA LYS A 120 7.85 5.74 11.50
C LYS A 120 7.27 7.02 10.86
N LEU A 121 7.68 7.35 9.63
CA LEU A 121 7.19 8.51 8.89
C LEU A 121 5.83 8.26 8.23
N PHE A 122 5.53 6.99 7.95
CA PHE A 122 4.31 6.58 7.28
C PHE A 122 3.89 5.18 7.74
N THR A 123 2.59 5.03 7.91
CA THR A 123 1.95 3.76 8.21
C THR A 123 0.87 3.44 7.16
N PRO A 124 0.98 2.32 6.42
CA PRO A 124 -0.03 1.93 5.44
C PRO A 124 -1.26 1.21 6.04
N MET A 125 -1.22 0.81 7.32
CA MET A 125 -2.21 -0.11 7.92
C MET A 125 -3.08 0.55 8.98
N MET A 126 -3.70 1.68 8.65
CA MET A 126 -4.72 2.29 9.51
C MET A 126 -6.06 1.57 9.30
N LEU A 127 -6.59 0.95 10.37
CA LEU A 127 -7.89 0.29 10.37
C LEU A 127 -8.95 1.22 10.96
N TYR A 128 -10.05 1.39 10.23
CA TYR A 128 -11.27 2.05 10.72
C TYR A 128 -12.45 1.10 10.59
N ILE A 129 -13.24 0.99 11.65
CA ILE A 129 -14.57 0.37 11.63
C ILE A 129 -15.56 1.49 11.85
N ALA A 130 -16.38 1.76 10.84
CA ALA A 130 -17.34 2.85 10.87
C ALA A 130 -18.74 2.33 10.56
N ARG A 131 -19.72 2.71 11.39
CA ARG A 131 -21.13 2.37 11.24
C ARG A 131 -21.85 3.49 10.53
N LYS A 132 -22.70 3.13 9.57
CA LYS A 132 -23.66 4.05 8.97
C LYS A 132 -24.89 4.17 9.90
N PRO A 133 -25.27 5.36 10.37
CA PRO A 133 -26.44 5.53 11.21
C PRO A 133 -27.72 5.20 10.44
N LEU A 134 -28.63 4.46 11.09
CA LEU A 134 -29.90 4.02 10.50
C LEU A 134 -30.90 5.19 10.33
N ASP A 135 -30.74 6.25 11.12
CA ASP A 135 -31.58 7.44 11.11
C ASP A 135 -31.11 8.53 10.12
N ALA A 136 -30.07 8.25 9.33
CA ALA A 136 -29.60 9.17 8.29
C ALA A 136 -30.69 9.34 7.22
N LYS A 137 -31.50 10.39 7.36
CA LYS A 137 -32.46 10.80 6.33
C LYS A 137 -31.71 11.01 5.02
N LYS A 138 -32.14 10.25 4.00
CA LYS A 138 -31.64 10.28 2.62
C LYS A 138 -31.79 11.65 1.98
#